data_AF-A0A7K9QG81-F1
#
_entry.id   AF-A0A7K9QG81-F1
#
_cell.length_a   1.000
_cell.length_b   1.000
_cell.length_c   1.000
_cell.angle_alpha   90.00
_cell.angle_beta   90.00
_cell.angle_gamma   90.00
#
_symmetry.space_group_name_H-M   'P 1'
#
loop_
_entity.id
_entity.type
_entity.pdbx_description
1 polymer ?
#
loop_
_entity_poly.entity_id
_entity_poly.type
_entity_poly.pdbx_seq_one_letter_code
_entity_poly.pdbx_strand_id
1 'polypeptide(L)'
;PSPPVSGVPRALAALEAALALEEEEGDVPTRVLVEHQMDTRRKQKLLLSQLRVLKLLLGVIENPGLPPAPTNLREAAAQARGRWRELKARYGGALGALEEAVPPALAQLHQGRQLLERGRAALGARLEQQEELKVKVREATERRDQLLRRVQERRLQRLDRQAALQGLREKAARVEASCHLYQALAGVQVLPPSPGTPELELELGPPPDSLHSMPPLHL
;
A
#
# COMPACT_ATOMS: atom_id res chain seq x y z
N PRO A 1 35.31 24.40 -80.89
CA PRO A 1 35.37 24.77 -79.45
C PRO A 1 34.21 24.12 -78.68
N SER A 2 34.48 22.95 -78.10
CA SER A 2 33.53 22.15 -77.32
C SER A 2 33.61 22.55 -75.84
N PRO A 3 32.50 22.73 -75.11
CA PRO A 3 32.56 23.09 -73.69
C PRO A 3 32.92 21.87 -72.82
N PRO A 4 33.57 22.07 -71.66
CA PRO A 4 34.04 20.98 -70.82
C PRO A 4 32.94 20.38 -69.93
N VAL A 5 32.88 19.06 -69.91
CA VAL A 5 32.01 18.21 -69.08
C VAL A 5 32.54 18.20 -67.64
N SER A 6 32.29 19.26 -66.85
CA SER A 6 32.76 19.35 -65.44
C SER A 6 31.64 19.26 -64.39
N GLY A 7 30.39 19.01 -64.78
CA GLY A 7 29.23 19.04 -63.87
C GLY A 7 28.95 17.74 -63.08
N VAL A 8 29.49 16.60 -63.52
CA VAL A 8 29.10 15.27 -63.00
C VAL A 8 29.58 14.99 -61.56
N PRO A 9 30.82 15.32 -61.14
CA PRO A 9 31.26 15.06 -59.77
C PRO A 9 30.50 15.93 -58.75
N ARG A 10 30.13 17.16 -59.13
CA ARG A 10 29.40 18.10 -58.28
C ARG A 10 27.95 17.68 -58.06
N ALA A 11 27.32 17.07 -59.07
CA ALA A 11 25.96 16.54 -58.98
C ALA A 11 25.88 15.31 -58.05
N LEU A 12 26.91 14.45 -58.06
CA LEU A 12 26.98 13.28 -57.17
C LEU A 12 27.19 13.69 -55.70
N ALA A 13 28.07 14.66 -55.43
CA ALA A 13 28.27 15.19 -54.08
C ALA A 13 27.02 15.88 -53.51
N ALA A 14 26.25 16.58 -54.35
CA ALA A 14 24.98 17.19 -53.94
C ALA A 14 23.90 16.14 -53.62
N LEU A 15 23.91 15.01 -54.32
CA LEU A 15 23.00 13.88 -54.07
C LEU A 15 23.36 13.12 -52.79
N GLU A 16 24.65 12.98 -52.47
CA GLU A 16 25.11 12.41 -51.20
C GLU A 16 24.74 13.30 -50.01
N ALA A 17 24.84 14.63 -50.16
CA ALA A 17 24.39 15.58 -49.14
C ALA A 17 22.86 15.55 -48.94
N ALA A 18 22.07 15.39 -50.02
CA ALA A 18 20.61 15.29 -49.93
C ALA A 18 20.10 13.97 -49.33
N LEU A 19 20.92 12.90 -49.34
CA LEU A 19 20.63 11.63 -48.69
C LEU A 19 20.89 11.64 -47.17
N ALA A 20 21.61 12.65 -46.67
CA ALA A 20 21.78 12.92 -45.25
C ALA A 20 20.64 13.82 -44.75
N LEU A 21 19.42 13.28 -44.68
CA LEU A 21 18.25 14.01 -44.19
C LEU A 21 18.11 13.86 -42.68
N GLU A 22 17.90 15.03 -42.05
CA GLU A 22 17.76 15.29 -40.62
C GLU A 22 16.60 14.53 -39.97
N GLU A 23 16.80 14.13 -38.71
CA GLU A 23 15.81 13.48 -37.85
C GLU A 23 14.91 14.55 -37.23
N GLU A 24 13.67 14.70 -37.71
CA GLU A 24 12.65 15.43 -36.96
C GLU A 24 12.01 14.52 -35.90
N GLU A 25 12.18 14.93 -34.63
CA GLU A 25 11.61 14.30 -33.44
C GLU A 25 10.08 14.49 -33.38
N GLY A 26 9.35 13.49 -33.87
CA GLY A 26 7.92 13.32 -33.58
C GLY A 26 7.67 11.90 -33.08
N ASP A 27 6.84 11.76 -32.04
CA ASP A 27 6.43 10.47 -31.46
C ASP A 27 5.49 9.73 -32.44
N VAL A 28 6.09 9.05 -33.40
CA VAL A 28 5.40 8.29 -34.45
C VAL A 28 5.31 6.82 -34.05
N PRO A 29 4.13 6.17 -34.15
CA PRO A 29 3.96 4.76 -33.77
C PRO A 29 4.99 3.84 -34.41
N THR A 30 5.53 2.90 -33.62
CA THR A 30 6.66 2.03 -33.99
C THR A 30 6.44 1.28 -35.31
N ARG A 31 5.19 0.92 -35.63
CA ARG A 31 4.84 0.25 -36.90
C ARG A 31 5.07 1.14 -38.12
N VAL A 32 4.70 2.41 -38.02
CA VAL A 32 4.86 3.41 -39.09
C VAL A 32 6.34 3.74 -39.30
N LEU A 33 7.12 3.81 -38.21
CA LEU A 33 8.58 3.96 -38.29
C LEU A 33 9.24 2.77 -39.00
N VAL A 34 8.82 1.54 -38.70
CA VAL A 34 9.34 0.34 -39.37
C VAL A 34 9.01 0.36 -40.86
N GLU A 35 7.77 0.66 -41.24
CA GLU A 35 7.35 0.76 -42.64
C GLU A 35 8.13 1.84 -43.39
N HIS A 36 8.26 3.03 -42.80
CA HIS A 36 9.05 4.13 -43.35
C HIS A 36 10.52 3.74 -43.53
N GLN A 37 11.15 3.09 -42.54
CA GLN A 37 12.53 2.59 -42.65
C GLN A 37 12.67 1.51 -43.74
N MET A 38 11.67 0.65 -43.93
CA MET A 38 11.69 -0.33 -45.01
C MET A 38 11.62 0.35 -46.38
N ASP A 39 10.78 1.37 -46.53
CA ASP A 39 10.59 2.07 -47.79
C ASP A 39 11.75 2.99 -48.14
N THR A 40 12.34 3.69 -47.18
CA THR A 40 13.59 4.44 -47.39
C THR A 40 14.71 3.51 -47.82
N ARG A 41 14.87 2.36 -47.17
CA ARG A 41 15.87 1.34 -47.55
C ARG A 41 15.62 0.77 -48.95
N ARG A 42 14.37 0.61 -49.39
CA ARG A 42 14.03 0.20 -50.76
C ARG A 42 14.40 1.28 -51.77
N LYS A 43 14.04 2.55 -51.51
CA LYS A 43 14.38 3.69 -52.37
C LYS A 43 15.89 3.86 -52.51
N GLN A 44 16.64 3.80 -51.40
CA GLN A 44 18.10 3.86 -51.41
C GLN A 44 18.72 2.72 -52.24
N LYS A 45 18.24 1.48 -52.10
CA LYS A 45 18.71 0.35 -52.91
C LYS A 45 18.46 0.54 -54.40
N LEU A 46 17.32 1.11 -54.78
CA LEU A 46 16.98 1.38 -56.17
C LEU A 46 17.87 2.48 -56.76
N LEU A 47 18.07 3.59 -56.04
CA LEU A 47 18.96 4.66 -56.49
C LEU A 47 20.40 4.17 -56.64
N LEU A 48 20.90 3.39 -55.68
CA LEU A 48 22.24 2.80 -55.74
C LEU A 48 22.38 1.78 -56.88
N SER A 49 21.33 1.01 -57.20
CA SER A 49 21.38 0.10 -58.35
C SER A 49 21.40 0.86 -59.67
N GLN A 50 20.59 1.92 -59.80
CA GLN A 50 20.58 2.79 -60.97
C GLN A 50 21.93 3.50 -61.17
N LEU A 51 22.53 4.05 -60.11
CA LEU A 51 23.86 4.67 -60.18
C LEU A 51 24.96 3.67 -60.57
N ARG A 52 24.89 2.42 -60.09
CA ARG A 52 25.83 1.36 -60.51
C ARG A 52 25.70 1.02 -62.00
N VAL A 53 24.48 0.94 -62.52
CA VAL A 53 24.23 0.71 -63.95
C VAL A 53 24.77 1.87 -64.79
N LEU A 54 24.50 3.12 -64.39
CA LEU A 54 25.02 4.31 -65.08
C LEU A 54 26.55 4.34 -65.07
N LYS A 55 27.18 4.06 -63.92
CA LYS A 55 28.64 3.98 -63.82
C LYS A 55 29.24 2.88 -64.70
N LEU A 56 28.55 1.74 -64.84
CA LEU A 56 28.99 0.64 -65.69
C LEU A 56 28.86 0.99 -67.17
N LEU A 57 27.73 1.58 -67.58
CA LEU A 57 27.53 2.06 -68.94
C LEU A 57 28.55 3.15 -69.31
N LEU A 58 28.81 4.09 -68.40
CA LEU A 58 29.84 5.11 -68.58
C LEU A 58 31.23 4.47 -68.73
N GLY A 59 31.57 3.50 -67.88
CA GLY A 59 32.84 2.78 -67.95
C GLY A 59 33.03 1.97 -69.25
N VAL A 60 31.96 1.42 -69.82
CA VAL A 60 31.98 0.72 -71.11
C VAL A 60 32.19 1.70 -72.28
N ILE A 61 31.58 2.89 -72.20
CA ILE A 61 31.77 3.96 -73.20
C ILE A 61 33.19 4.53 -73.10
N GLU A 62 33.72 4.71 -71.89
CA GLU A 62 35.06 5.26 -71.65
C GLU A 62 36.18 4.24 -71.97
N ASN A 63 35.95 2.94 -71.80
CA ASN A 63 36.94 1.89 -72.04
C ASN A 63 36.30 0.65 -72.72
N PRO A 64 36.14 0.66 -74.07
CA PRO A 64 35.42 -0.39 -74.80
C PRO A 64 36.15 -1.74 -74.87
N GLY A 65 37.33 -1.89 -74.26
CA GLY A 65 38.17 -3.10 -74.30
C GLY A 65 38.38 -3.82 -72.97
N LEU A 66 37.64 -3.49 -71.91
CA LEU A 66 37.85 -4.09 -70.59
C LEU A 66 37.30 -5.53 -70.53
N PRO A 67 38.09 -6.53 -70.09
CA PRO A 67 37.65 -7.93 -70.06
C PRO A 67 36.53 -8.16 -69.02
N PRO A 68 35.69 -9.19 -69.21
CA PRO A 68 34.58 -9.50 -68.31
C PRO A 68 35.08 -9.82 -66.89
N ALA A 69 34.24 -9.49 -65.90
CA ALA A 69 34.54 -9.47 -64.46
C ALA A 69 35.40 -10.65 -63.96
N PRO A 70 36.34 -10.40 -63.02
CA PRO A 70 37.22 -11.45 -62.50
C PRO A 70 36.41 -12.55 -61.79
N THR A 71 36.65 -13.79 -62.18
CA THR A 71 36.03 -15.03 -61.66
C THR A 71 35.97 -15.09 -60.13
N ASN A 72 36.96 -14.51 -59.47
CA ASN A 72 37.10 -14.37 -58.02
C ASN A 72 35.88 -13.69 -57.36
N LEU A 73 35.25 -12.72 -58.03
CA LEU A 73 34.07 -12.02 -57.52
C LEU A 73 32.83 -12.90 -57.48
N ARG A 74 32.71 -13.85 -58.42
CA ARG A 74 31.56 -14.77 -58.48
C ARG A 74 31.60 -15.77 -57.33
N GLU A 75 32.79 -16.26 -57.01
CA GLU A 75 33.01 -17.15 -55.86
C GLU A 75 32.81 -16.42 -54.53
N ALA A 76 33.35 -15.22 -54.38
CA ALA A 76 33.13 -14.39 -53.20
C ALA A 76 31.64 -14.06 -52.98
N ALA A 77 30.91 -13.75 -54.06
CA ALA A 77 29.47 -13.53 -53.99
C ALA A 77 28.69 -14.80 -53.62
N ALA A 78 29.11 -15.98 -54.10
CA ALA A 78 28.52 -17.25 -53.73
C ALA A 78 28.75 -17.57 -52.23
N GLN A 79 29.96 -17.36 -51.72
CA GLN A 79 30.28 -17.55 -50.31
C GLN A 79 29.51 -16.58 -49.41
N ALA A 80 29.42 -15.30 -49.77
CA ALA A 80 28.65 -14.31 -49.03
C ALA A 80 27.16 -14.68 -48.97
N ARG A 81 26.59 -15.18 -50.07
CA ARG A 81 25.20 -15.67 -50.11
C ARG A 81 25.01 -16.91 -49.22
N GLY A 82 25.98 -17.83 -49.20
CA GLY A 82 25.98 -18.99 -48.30
C GLY A 82 25.93 -18.56 -46.83
N ARG A 83 26.88 -17.72 -46.42
CA ARG A 83 26.95 -17.17 -45.06
C ARG A 83 25.68 -16.40 -44.66
N TRP A 84 25.11 -15.63 -45.58
CA TRP A 84 23.84 -14.93 -45.33
C TRP A 84 22.67 -15.89 -45.11
N ARG A 85 22.59 -16.99 -45.86
CA ARG A 85 21.54 -18.00 -45.68
C ARG A 85 21.69 -18.72 -44.34
N GLU A 86 22.91 -19.09 -43.97
CA GLU A 86 23.19 -19.69 -42.66
C GLU A 86 22.81 -18.76 -41.51
N LEU A 87 23.21 -17.48 -41.60
CA LEU A 87 22.85 -16.49 -40.59
C LEU A 87 21.34 -16.33 -40.48
N LYS A 88 20.64 -16.24 -41.62
CA LYS A 88 19.17 -16.11 -41.64
C LYS A 88 18.50 -17.35 -41.03
N ALA A 89 19.01 -18.55 -41.31
CA ALA A 89 18.50 -19.78 -40.72
C ALA A 89 18.71 -19.82 -39.19
N ARG A 90 19.90 -19.45 -38.71
CA ARG A 90 20.20 -19.37 -37.27
C ARG A 90 19.33 -18.35 -36.55
N TYR A 91 19.16 -17.17 -37.14
CA TYR A 91 18.33 -16.12 -36.57
C TYR A 91 16.85 -16.52 -36.54
N GLY A 92 16.34 -17.13 -37.62
CA GLY A 92 14.99 -17.67 -37.64
C GLY A 92 14.75 -18.75 -36.58
N GLY A 93 15.71 -19.65 -36.39
CA GLY A 93 15.64 -20.66 -35.32
C GLY A 93 15.67 -20.05 -33.92
N ALA A 94 16.50 -19.03 -33.69
CA ALA A 94 16.56 -18.32 -32.41
C ALA A 94 15.26 -17.56 -32.11
N LEU A 95 14.64 -16.94 -33.12
CA LEU A 95 13.34 -16.30 -32.98
C LEU A 95 12.24 -17.31 -32.65
N GLY A 96 12.20 -18.45 -33.35
CA GLY A 96 11.22 -19.51 -33.04
C GLY A 96 11.38 -20.03 -31.61
N ALA A 97 12.61 -20.27 -31.17
CA ALA A 97 12.88 -20.68 -29.79
C ALA A 97 12.43 -19.63 -28.76
N LEU A 98 12.59 -18.33 -29.06
CA LEU A 98 12.10 -17.25 -28.21
C LEU A 98 10.56 -17.17 -28.22
N GLU A 99 9.93 -17.29 -29.39
CA GLU A 99 8.48 -17.28 -29.53
C GLU A 99 7.82 -18.43 -28.78
N GLU A 100 8.47 -19.60 -28.70
CA GLU A 100 8.01 -20.73 -27.90
C GLU A 100 8.32 -20.56 -26.39
N ALA A 101 9.46 -20.00 -26.02
CA ALA A 101 9.89 -19.90 -24.62
C ALA A 101 9.28 -18.70 -23.87
N VAL A 102 8.96 -17.59 -24.54
CA VAL A 102 8.44 -16.38 -23.92
C VAL A 102 7.04 -16.57 -23.31
N PRO A 103 6.05 -17.17 -24.00
CA PRO A 103 4.71 -17.38 -23.42
C PRO A 103 4.70 -18.17 -22.10
N PRO A 104 5.37 -19.33 -21.96
CA PRO A 104 5.40 -20.05 -20.68
C PRO A 104 6.17 -19.28 -19.61
N ALA A 105 7.25 -18.56 -19.95
CA ALA A 105 7.97 -17.72 -19.00
C ALA A 105 7.10 -16.59 -18.44
N LEU A 106 6.31 -15.93 -19.30
CA LEU A 106 5.33 -14.91 -18.88
C LEU A 106 4.23 -15.52 -18.00
N ALA A 107 3.71 -16.69 -18.37
CA ALA A 107 2.71 -17.39 -17.56
C ALA A 107 3.22 -17.72 -16.15
N GLN A 108 4.47 -18.20 -16.03
CA GLN A 108 5.11 -18.46 -14.74
C GLN A 108 5.27 -17.18 -13.91
N LEU A 109 5.67 -16.08 -14.55
CA LEU A 109 5.80 -14.78 -13.87
C LEU A 109 4.45 -14.28 -13.35
N HIS A 110 3.38 -14.41 -14.14
CA HIS A 110 2.02 -14.07 -13.71
C HIS A 110 1.55 -14.92 -12.52
N GLN A 111 1.79 -16.23 -12.55
CA GLN A 111 1.47 -17.12 -11.43
C GLN A 111 2.25 -16.74 -10.17
N GLY A 112 3.55 -16.47 -10.30
CA GLY A 112 4.40 -16.01 -9.20
C GLY A 112 3.88 -14.70 -8.59
N ARG A 113 3.47 -13.74 -9.43
CA ARG A 113 2.86 -12.49 -8.97
C ARG A 113 1.57 -12.71 -8.19
N GLN A 114 0.67 -13.57 -8.69
CA GLN A 114 -0.58 -13.88 -7.98
C GLN A 114 -0.32 -14.54 -6.62
N LEU A 115 0.65 -15.44 -6.53
CA LEU A 115 1.04 -16.08 -5.26
C LEU A 115 1.61 -15.05 -4.28
N LEU A 116 2.44 -14.12 -4.75
CA LEU A 116 2.96 -13.04 -3.92
C LEU A 116 1.85 -12.11 -3.42
N GLU A 117 0.90 -11.74 -4.27
CA GLU A 117 -0.26 -10.91 -3.88
C GLU A 117 -1.12 -11.61 -2.82
N ARG A 118 -1.41 -12.91 -3.00
CA ARG A 118 -2.11 -13.73 -1.99
C ARG A 118 -1.33 -13.82 -0.68
N GLY A 119 -0.01 -14.02 -0.75
CA GLY A 119 0.86 -14.06 0.41
C GLY A 119 0.85 -12.74 1.18
N ARG A 120 0.92 -11.61 0.47
CA ARG A 120 0.83 -10.26 1.07
C ARG A 120 -0.53 -10.03 1.75
N ALA A 121 -1.63 -10.40 1.10
CA ALA A 121 -2.96 -10.28 1.68
C ALA A 121 -3.12 -11.13 2.95
N ALA A 122 -2.64 -12.38 2.93
CA ALA A 122 -2.69 -13.26 4.09
C ALA A 122 -1.84 -12.75 5.27
N LEU A 123 -0.67 -12.17 4.99
CA LEU A 123 0.17 -11.53 6.00
C LEU A 123 -0.50 -10.27 6.57
N GLY A 124 -1.10 -9.43 5.72
CA GLY A 124 -1.87 -8.26 6.14
C GLY A 124 -2.99 -8.63 7.10
N ALA A 125 -3.84 -9.60 6.73
CA ALA A 125 -4.93 -10.06 7.57
C ALA A 125 -4.45 -10.63 8.93
N ARG A 126 -3.32 -11.33 8.96
CA ARG A 126 -2.74 -11.82 10.21
C ARG A 126 -2.24 -10.69 11.11
N LEU A 127 -1.66 -9.64 10.54
CA LEU A 127 -1.22 -8.48 11.30
C LEU A 127 -2.41 -7.73 11.90
N GLU A 128 -3.46 -7.51 11.11
CA GLU A 128 -4.71 -6.90 11.58
C GLU A 128 -5.33 -7.71 12.73
N GLN A 129 -5.43 -9.04 12.59
CA GLN A 129 -5.90 -9.91 13.67
C GLN A 129 -5.04 -9.78 14.94
N GLN A 130 -3.72 -9.69 14.81
CA GLN A 130 -2.85 -9.49 15.97
C GLN A 130 -3.07 -8.13 16.63
N GLU A 131 -3.29 -7.07 15.85
CA GLU A 131 -3.58 -5.73 16.38
C GLU A 131 -4.93 -5.72 17.10
N GLU A 132 -5.97 -6.31 16.52
CA GLU A 132 -7.27 -6.46 17.18
C GLU A 132 -7.17 -7.23 18.49
N LEU A 133 -6.41 -8.34 18.51
CA LEU A 133 -6.20 -9.11 19.73
C LEU A 133 -5.45 -8.29 20.78
N LYS A 134 -4.43 -7.52 20.39
CA LYS A 134 -3.72 -6.61 21.31
C LYS A 134 -4.65 -5.56 21.89
N VAL A 135 -5.54 -4.97 21.09
CA VAL A 135 -6.54 -4.00 21.56
C VAL A 135 -7.51 -4.67 22.54
N LYS A 136 -8.08 -5.83 22.18
CA LYS A 136 -8.98 -6.60 23.06
C LYS A 136 -8.33 -6.98 24.39
N VAL A 137 -7.06 -7.38 24.37
CA VAL A 137 -6.28 -7.69 25.58
C VAL A 137 -6.11 -6.43 26.43
N ARG A 138 -5.73 -5.29 25.82
CA ARG A 138 -5.60 -4.00 26.53
C ARG A 138 -6.91 -3.59 27.19
N GLU A 139 -8.02 -3.60 26.44
CA GLU A 139 -9.34 -3.27 26.97
C GLU A 139 -9.74 -4.21 28.12
N ALA A 140 -9.49 -5.51 27.99
CA ALA A 140 -9.80 -6.48 29.05
C ALA A 140 -8.96 -6.21 30.31
N THR A 141 -7.68 -5.89 30.16
CA THR A 141 -6.81 -5.52 31.28
C THR A 141 -7.25 -4.23 31.95
N GLU A 142 -7.62 -3.21 31.18
CA GLU A 142 -8.12 -1.94 31.72
C GLU A 142 -9.42 -2.13 32.49
N ARG A 143 -10.37 -2.91 31.96
CA ARG A 143 -11.62 -3.26 32.65
C ARG A 143 -11.36 -3.99 33.96
N ARG A 144 -10.44 -4.97 33.96
CA ARG A 144 -10.04 -5.69 35.17
C ARG A 144 -9.46 -4.73 36.21
N ASP A 145 -8.56 -3.86 35.80
CA ASP A 145 -7.88 -2.93 36.71
C ASP A 145 -8.85 -1.88 37.27
N GLN A 146 -9.79 -1.39 36.47
CA GLN A 146 -10.89 -0.52 36.93
C GLN A 146 -11.76 -1.22 37.98
N LEU A 147 -12.12 -2.49 37.77
CA LEU A 147 -12.89 -3.26 38.74
C LEU A 147 -12.12 -3.44 40.05
N LEU A 148 -10.82 -3.76 39.97
CA LEU A 148 -9.96 -3.88 41.15
C LEU A 148 -9.89 -2.56 41.94
N ARG A 149 -9.72 -1.43 41.25
CA ARG A 149 -9.73 -0.10 41.90
C ARG A 149 -11.06 0.17 42.61
N ARG A 150 -12.20 -0.06 41.95
CA ARG A 150 -13.53 0.11 42.56
C ARG A 150 -13.72 -0.78 43.79
N VAL A 151 -13.23 -2.02 43.76
CA VAL A 151 -13.30 -2.93 44.92
C VAL A 151 -12.42 -2.41 46.05
N GLN A 152 -11.21 -1.93 45.76
CA GLN A 152 -10.31 -1.34 46.76
C GLN A 152 -10.91 -0.08 47.38
N GLU A 153 -11.45 0.84 46.59
CA GLU A 153 -12.13 2.06 47.05
C GLU A 153 -13.30 1.72 47.98
N ARG A 154 -14.16 0.77 47.60
CA ARG A 154 -15.26 0.31 48.46
C ARG A 154 -14.77 -0.30 49.77
N ARG A 155 -13.64 -1.01 49.75
CA ARG A 155 -13.04 -1.58 50.95
C ARG A 155 -12.55 -0.47 51.88
N LEU A 156 -11.84 0.53 51.34
CA LEU A 156 -11.38 1.70 52.10
C LEU A 156 -12.55 2.46 52.72
N GLN A 157 -13.59 2.77 51.93
CA GLN A 157 -14.80 3.43 52.44
C GLN A 157 -15.48 2.65 53.58
N ARG A 158 -15.48 1.31 53.54
CA ARG A 158 -16.02 0.49 54.63
C ARG A 158 -15.18 0.60 55.89
N LEU A 159 -13.84 0.61 55.76
CA LEU A 159 -12.93 0.82 56.89
C LEU A 159 -13.12 2.22 57.48
N ASP A 160 -13.23 3.26 56.66
CA ASP A 160 -13.47 4.64 57.11
C ASP A 160 -14.80 4.76 57.87
N ARG A 161 -15.87 4.14 57.36
CA ARG A 161 -17.17 4.09 58.07
C ARG A 161 -17.07 3.36 59.40
N GLN A 162 -16.33 2.25 59.47
CA GLN A 162 -16.11 1.52 60.72
C GLN A 162 -15.34 2.37 61.73
N ALA A 163 -14.28 3.06 61.29
CA ALA A 163 -13.51 3.97 62.14
C ALA A 163 -14.36 5.15 62.64
N ALA A 164 -15.20 5.73 61.79
CA ALA A 164 -16.13 6.79 62.19
C ALA A 164 -17.15 6.31 63.24
N LEU A 165 -17.73 5.12 63.05
CA LEU A 165 -18.66 4.53 64.02
C LEU A 165 -17.97 4.21 65.36
N GLN A 166 -16.73 3.71 65.33
CA GLN A 166 -15.93 3.51 66.55
C GLN A 166 -15.68 4.83 67.28
N GLY A 167 -15.27 5.88 66.55
CA GLY A 167 -15.07 7.22 67.13
C GLY A 167 -16.36 7.81 67.73
N LEU A 168 -17.53 7.56 67.14
CA LEU A 168 -18.82 7.96 67.72
C LEU A 168 -19.14 7.18 69.00
N ARG A 169 -18.89 5.86 69.01
CA ARG A 169 -19.07 5.03 70.22
C ARG A 169 -18.15 5.44 71.35
N GLU A 170 -16.88 5.74 71.05
CA GLU A 170 -15.94 6.25 72.05
C GLU A 170 -16.39 7.61 72.61
N LYS A 171 -16.89 8.51 71.76
CA LYS A 171 -17.46 9.79 72.21
C LYS A 171 -18.69 9.58 73.09
N ALA A 172 -19.62 8.70 72.69
CA ALA A 172 -20.80 8.37 73.49
C ALA A 172 -20.41 7.77 74.85
N ALA A 173 -19.48 6.80 74.87
CA ALA A 173 -18.97 6.20 76.10
C ALA A 173 -18.28 7.22 77.02
N ARG A 174 -17.56 8.21 76.46
CA ARG A 174 -16.99 9.32 77.24
C ARG A 174 -18.08 10.20 77.85
N VAL A 175 -19.12 10.52 77.10
CA VAL A 175 -20.26 11.30 77.60
C VAL A 175 -20.99 10.52 78.69
N GLU A 176 -21.30 9.24 78.47
CA GLU A 176 -21.91 8.36 79.47
C GLU A 176 -21.07 8.27 80.75
N ALA A 177 -19.76 8.03 80.63
CA ALA A 177 -18.85 8.00 81.77
C ALA A 177 -18.83 9.34 82.53
N SER A 178 -18.86 10.47 81.80
CA SER A 178 -18.95 11.79 82.42
C SER A 178 -20.27 11.99 83.17
N CYS A 179 -21.40 11.57 82.61
CA CYS A 179 -22.71 11.61 83.26
C CYS A 179 -22.73 10.75 84.53
N HIS A 180 -22.17 9.54 84.49
CA HIS A 180 -22.04 8.69 85.67
C HIS A 180 -21.18 9.31 86.78
N LEU A 181 -20.08 9.98 86.42
CA LEU A 181 -19.27 10.73 87.39
C LEU A 181 -20.07 11.87 88.03
N TYR A 182 -20.81 12.66 87.24
CA TYR A 182 -21.68 13.70 87.76
C TYR A 182 -22.77 13.14 88.70
N GLN A 183 -23.39 12.01 88.35
CA GLN A 183 -24.38 11.33 89.18
C GLN A 183 -23.78 10.85 90.52
N ALA A 184 -22.58 10.24 90.47
CA ALA A 184 -21.88 9.78 91.67
C ALA A 184 -21.52 10.94 92.61
N LEU A 185 -21.10 12.08 92.06
CA LEU A 185 -20.81 13.30 92.84
C LEU A 185 -22.07 13.95 93.41
N ALA A 186 -23.21 13.86 92.71
CA ALA A 186 -24.48 14.43 93.15
C ALA A 186 -25.27 13.53 94.13
N GLY A 187 -24.84 12.29 94.37
CA GLY A 187 -25.48 11.35 95.30
C GLY A 187 -26.80 10.73 94.83
N VAL A 188 -27.13 10.83 93.53
CA VAL A 188 -28.38 10.33 92.94
C VAL A 188 -28.09 9.09 92.10
N GLN A 189 -28.53 7.91 92.55
CA GLN A 189 -28.50 6.68 91.75
C GLN A 189 -29.80 6.54 90.95
N VAL A 190 -29.71 6.53 89.62
CA VAL A 190 -30.82 6.12 88.75
C VAL A 190 -30.59 4.64 88.37
N LEU A 191 -31.47 3.75 88.83
CA LEU A 191 -31.45 2.34 88.45
C LEU A 191 -31.73 2.18 86.95
N PRO A 192 -31.02 1.30 86.21
CA PRO A 192 -31.37 1.01 84.84
C PRO A 192 -32.75 0.33 84.74
N PRO A 193 -33.51 0.55 83.66
CA PRO A 193 -34.81 -0.10 83.48
C PRO A 193 -34.63 -1.62 83.37
N SER A 194 -35.41 -2.34 84.18
CA SER A 194 -35.49 -3.80 84.15
C SER A 194 -36.01 -4.28 82.80
N PRO A 195 -35.38 -5.28 82.15
CA PRO A 195 -35.84 -5.80 80.88
C PRO A 195 -37.09 -6.66 81.10
N GLY A 196 -38.28 -6.10 80.93
CA GLY A 196 -39.50 -6.91 81.08
C GLY A 196 -40.88 -6.27 81.02
N THR A 197 -41.06 -4.99 80.67
CA THR A 197 -42.42 -4.41 80.55
C THR A 197 -42.52 -3.46 79.35
N PRO A 198 -43.44 -3.70 78.40
CA PRO A 198 -43.76 -2.78 77.34
C PRO A 198 -44.77 -1.71 77.81
N GLU A 199 -44.95 -0.68 76.98
CA GLU A 199 -46.04 0.30 76.98
C GLU A 199 -45.86 1.54 77.89
N LEU A 200 -45.49 2.64 77.22
CA LEU A 200 -45.91 3.98 77.59
C LEU A 200 -46.79 4.47 76.43
N GLU A 201 -48.09 4.27 76.58
CA GLU A 201 -49.12 4.97 75.81
C GLU A 201 -49.02 6.47 76.14
N LEU A 202 -48.71 7.29 75.14
CA LEU A 202 -48.97 8.72 75.19
C LEU A 202 -50.24 8.99 74.37
N GLU A 203 -51.37 9.05 75.08
CA GLU A 203 -52.59 9.68 74.55
C GLU A 203 -52.34 11.18 74.37
N LEU A 204 -52.38 11.66 73.13
CA LEU A 204 -52.69 13.05 72.81
C LEU A 204 -53.97 13.07 71.98
N GLY A 205 -54.96 13.81 72.46
CA GLY A 205 -56.27 14.04 71.84
C GLY A 205 -56.25 14.86 70.53
N PRO A 206 -57.45 15.18 69.98
CA PRO A 206 -57.80 15.04 68.56
C PRO A 206 -57.52 16.29 67.66
N PRO A 207 -57.68 16.18 66.32
CA PRO A 207 -57.05 17.05 65.32
C PRO A 207 -57.95 18.23 64.88
N PRO A 208 -57.40 19.22 64.16
CA PRO A 208 -58.17 20.05 63.25
C PRO A 208 -57.86 19.76 61.77
N ASP A 209 -58.94 19.75 60.99
CA ASP A 209 -58.99 19.70 59.53
C ASP A 209 -58.12 20.76 58.85
N SER A 210 -57.47 20.42 57.74
CA SER A 210 -57.16 21.36 56.65
C SER A 210 -56.84 20.61 55.36
N LEU A 211 -57.77 20.74 54.42
CA LEU A 211 -57.65 20.44 52.99
C LEU A 211 -56.44 21.15 52.37
N HIS A 212 -55.61 20.43 51.60
CA HIS A 212 -54.94 20.86 50.35
C HIS A 212 -54.18 19.64 49.78
N SER A 213 -54.69 19.00 48.73
CA SER A 213 -54.36 19.26 47.31
C SER A 213 -52.94 18.80 46.89
N MET A 214 -52.87 17.53 46.44
CA MET A 214 -52.16 16.91 45.27
C MET A 214 -51.00 17.69 44.58
N PRO A 215 -49.97 17.03 43.96
CA PRO A 215 -50.17 16.04 42.88
C PRO A 215 -49.10 14.91 42.75
N PRO A 216 -49.20 14.02 41.72
CA PRO A 216 -48.66 12.66 41.76
C PRO A 216 -47.26 12.50 41.14
N LEU A 217 -46.62 11.39 41.51
CA LEU A 217 -45.37 10.88 40.95
C LEU A 217 -45.61 10.30 39.54
N HIS A 218 -44.85 10.80 38.57
CA HIS A 218 -44.67 10.13 37.29
C HIS A 218 -43.65 8.98 37.42
N LEU A 219 -44.03 7.83 36.84
CA LEU A 219 -43.13 6.75 36.41
C LEU A 219 -42.40 7.15 35.13
#